data_AF-G9K5Y1-F1
#
_entry.id   AF-G9K5Y1-F1
#
_cell.length_a   1.000
_cell.length_b   1.000
_cell.length_c   1.000
_cell.angle_alpha   90.00
_cell.angle_beta   90.00
_cell.angle_gamma   90.00
#
_symmetry.space_group_name_H-M   'P 1'
#
loop_
_entity.id
_entity.type
_entity.pdbx_description
1 polymer ?
#
loop_
_entity_poly.entity_id
_entity_poly.type
_entity_poly.pdbx_seq_one_letter_code
_entity_poly.pdbx_strand_id
1 'polypeptide(L)'
;ELFGAVQVTPLSSGYALGSSNWIIQSHYEKVSYVSGSSLLTTHPQPMDQASLKNSDVLILTGLTQIPTANPDGMVGEFCSNLALTVRNGGNVLVPCYPSGVIYDLLECLYQYIDSAGLSNIPFYFISPVANSSLEFSQIFAEWLCHNKQTKVYLPEPPFPHAELIQTNKLKHYPSLHGDFSSDFRQPCVVFTGHPSLRFGDVVHFMELWGKSSLNTVIFTEPDFSYLEALAPYQPLAMKCIYCPIDTRLNFIQVSKLLKEVQPLHVVCPEQYTQPPPAQSHRMDLMIDCQPPAMSYRR
;
A
#
# COMPACT_ATOMS: atom_id res chain seq x y z
N GLU A 1 -4.60 -19.68 26.00
CA GLU A 1 -4.33 -18.63 27.00
C GLU A 1 -2.84 -18.49 27.22
N LEU A 2 -2.31 -17.28 27.15
CA LEU A 2 -0.96 -16.96 27.59
C LEU A 2 -0.95 -17.00 29.12
N PHE A 3 -0.10 -17.88 29.67
CA PHE A 3 0.08 -18.07 31.11
C PHE A 3 -1.22 -18.37 31.89
N GLY A 4 -2.26 -18.90 31.22
CA GLY A 4 -3.55 -19.23 31.84
C GLY A 4 -4.36 -18.04 32.36
N ALA A 5 -4.01 -16.80 31.96
CA ALA A 5 -4.64 -15.58 32.47
C ALA A 5 -5.19 -14.66 31.38
N VAL A 6 -4.60 -14.71 30.18
CA VAL A 6 -4.94 -13.80 29.08
C VAL A 6 -5.11 -14.60 27.80
N GLN A 7 -6.19 -14.34 27.06
CA GLN A 7 -6.38 -14.83 25.70
C GLN A 7 -6.00 -13.74 24.70
N VAL A 8 -5.26 -14.13 23.67
CA VAL A 8 -4.90 -13.26 22.55
C VAL A 8 -5.48 -13.84 21.28
N THR A 9 -6.27 -13.04 20.57
CA THR A 9 -6.97 -13.45 19.35
C THR A 9 -6.62 -12.48 18.22
N PRO A 10 -5.97 -12.95 17.13
CA PRO A 10 -5.77 -12.13 15.94
C PRO A 10 -7.08 -11.99 15.16
N LEU A 11 -7.29 -10.81 14.59
CA LEU A 11 -8.40 -10.45 13.73
C LEU A 11 -7.83 -9.91 12.42
N SER A 12 -8.45 -10.22 11.28
CA SER A 12 -8.02 -9.58 10.03
C SER A 12 -8.19 -8.06 10.12
N SER A 13 -7.18 -7.31 9.67
CA SER A 13 -7.22 -5.85 9.61
C SER A 13 -7.64 -5.31 8.23
N GLY A 14 -7.67 -6.15 7.20
CA GLY A 14 -8.04 -5.76 5.84
C GLY A 14 -7.00 -4.95 5.06
N TYR A 15 -5.82 -4.66 5.63
CA TYR A 15 -4.86 -3.73 5.02
C TYR A 15 -3.85 -4.38 4.08
N ALA A 16 -3.18 -5.43 4.54
CA ALA A 16 -2.18 -6.20 3.80
C ALA A 16 -2.26 -7.69 4.14
N LEU A 17 -1.63 -8.54 3.34
CA LEU A 17 -1.55 -9.97 3.61
C LEU A 17 -0.92 -10.24 4.99
N GLY A 18 -1.65 -10.92 5.87
CA GLY A 18 -1.24 -11.21 7.25
C GLY A 18 -1.38 -10.05 8.25
N SER A 19 -1.79 -8.86 7.80
CA SER A 19 -2.03 -7.72 8.70
C SER A 19 -3.18 -8.01 9.67
N SER A 20 -2.91 -7.87 10.96
CA SER A 20 -3.83 -8.31 12.01
C SER A 20 -4.04 -7.24 13.07
N ASN A 21 -5.30 -7.07 13.47
CA ASN A 21 -5.69 -6.44 14.72
C ASN A 21 -5.69 -7.51 15.82
N TRP A 22 -5.53 -7.10 17.08
CA TRP A 22 -5.36 -8.05 18.16
C TRP A 22 -6.33 -7.76 19.30
N ILE A 23 -7.09 -8.77 19.71
CA ILE A 23 -7.85 -8.75 20.96
C ILE A 23 -6.97 -9.38 22.04
N ILE A 24 -6.78 -8.67 23.14
CA ILE A 24 -6.09 -9.13 24.33
C ILE A 24 -7.11 -9.05 25.46
N GLN A 25 -7.55 -10.21 25.95
CA GLN A 25 -8.67 -10.28 26.91
C GLN A 25 -8.31 -11.14 28.13
N SER A 26 -8.65 -10.63 29.32
CA SER A 26 -8.70 -11.39 30.56
C SER A 26 -10.12 -11.91 30.78
N HIS A 27 -10.44 -12.39 31.99
CA HIS A 27 -11.82 -12.70 32.37
C HIS A 27 -12.71 -11.45 32.57
N TYR A 28 -12.11 -10.27 32.74
CA TYR A 28 -12.82 -9.04 33.13
C TYR A 28 -12.61 -7.89 32.17
N GLU A 29 -11.47 -7.83 31.49
CA GLU A 29 -11.10 -6.73 30.61
C GLU A 29 -10.81 -7.21 29.18
N LYS A 30 -11.16 -6.37 28.22
CA LYS A 30 -10.92 -6.56 26.79
C LYS A 30 -10.22 -5.34 26.21
N VAL A 31 -9.00 -5.55 25.73
CA VAL A 31 -8.20 -4.57 25.01
C VAL A 31 -8.18 -4.93 23.52
N SER A 32 -8.59 -4.00 22.68
CA SER A 32 -8.50 -4.10 21.22
C SER A 32 -7.35 -3.24 20.69
N TYR A 33 -6.36 -3.86 20.07
CA TYR A 33 -5.28 -3.19 19.37
C TYR A 33 -5.55 -3.14 17.88
N VAL A 34 -5.89 -1.96 17.37
CA VAL A 34 -6.11 -1.68 15.95
C VAL A 34 -4.81 -1.14 15.36
N SER A 35 -4.21 -1.98 14.52
CA SER A 35 -3.01 -1.67 13.73
C SER A 35 -3.40 -1.01 12.40
N GLY A 36 -2.46 -0.89 11.46
CA GLY A 36 -2.75 -0.46 10.09
C GLY A 36 -3.86 -1.32 9.49
N SER A 37 -5.05 -0.76 9.35
CA SER A 37 -6.28 -1.44 8.95
C SER A 37 -6.90 -0.74 7.74
N SER A 38 -7.73 -1.43 6.97
CA SER A 38 -8.46 -0.87 5.83
C SER A 38 -9.89 -1.41 5.76
N LEU A 39 -10.82 -0.54 5.34
CA LEU A 39 -12.19 -0.91 5.00
C LEU A 39 -12.42 -0.92 3.48
N LEU A 40 -11.37 -0.66 2.68
CA LEU A 40 -11.46 -0.72 1.23
C LEU A 40 -11.40 -2.19 0.78
N THR A 41 -12.11 -2.50 -0.29
CA THR A 41 -12.08 -3.84 -0.88
C THR A 41 -10.82 -3.99 -1.75
N THR A 42 -9.75 -4.49 -1.15
CA THR A 42 -8.47 -4.81 -1.81
C THR A 42 -8.23 -6.33 -1.78
N HIS A 43 -6.99 -6.79 -2.00
CA HIS A 43 -6.67 -8.21 -1.98
C HIS A 43 -6.80 -8.97 -0.64
N PRO A 44 -6.55 -8.39 0.57
CA PRO A 44 -6.59 -9.14 1.83
C PRO A 44 -8.02 -9.49 2.27
N GLN A 45 -8.14 -10.43 3.20
CA GLN A 45 -9.39 -10.71 3.89
C GLN A 45 -9.93 -9.42 4.56
N PRO A 46 -11.22 -9.08 4.42
CA PRO A 46 -11.80 -7.86 5.01
C PRO A 46 -11.58 -7.75 6.52
N MET A 47 -11.53 -6.52 7.02
CA MET A 47 -11.39 -6.23 8.44
C MET A 47 -12.56 -6.80 9.26
N ASP A 48 -12.26 -7.53 10.34
CA ASP A 48 -13.27 -7.94 11.32
C ASP A 48 -13.54 -6.81 12.32
N GLN A 49 -14.65 -6.12 12.11
CA GLN A 49 -15.11 -5.03 12.98
C GLN A 49 -15.99 -5.52 14.13
N ALA A 50 -16.71 -6.62 13.94
CA ALA A 50 -17.69 -7.12 14.91
C ALA A 50 -17.01 -7.53 16.21
N SER A 51 -15.85 -8.18 16.09
CA SER A 51 -15.04 -8.63 17.22
C SER A 51 -14.47 -7.48 18.07
N LEU A 52 -14.49 -6.23 17.58
CA LEU A 52 -14.01 -5.06 18.33
C LEU A 52 -15.05 -4.52 19.34
N LYS A 53 -16.33 -4.89 19.19
CA LYS A 53 -17.43 -4.39 20.06
C LYS A 53 -17.17 -4.71 21.54
N ASN A 54 -17.67 -3.84 22.42
CA ASN A 54 -17.55 -3.97 23.89
C ASN A 54 -16.10 -4.06 24.37
N SER A 55 -15.19 -3.30 23.76
CA SER A 55 -13.82 -3.19 24.26
C SER A 55 -13.73 -2.16 25.37
N ASP A 56 -13.06 -2.49 26.47
CA ASP A 56 -12.78 -1.55 27.55
C ASP A 56 -11.77 -0.49 27.08
N VAL A 57 -10.77 -0.93 26.31
CA VAL A 57 -9.78 -0.04 25.71
C VAL A 57 -9.59 -0.40 24.24
N LEU A 58 -9.71 0.59 23.36
CA LEU A 58 -9.34 0.48 21.96
C LEU A 58 -8.10 1.34 21.69
N ILE A 59 -6.97 0.68 21.41
CA ILE A 59 -5.72 1.33 21.02
C ILE A 59 -5.73 1.46 19.49
N LEU A 60 -5.75 2.69 18.99
CA LEU A 60 -5.81 2.98 17.57
C LEU A 60 -4.49 3.54 17.05
N THR A 61 -3.93 2.87 16.03
CA THR A 61 -2.67 3.25 15.38
C THR A 61 -2.77 3.06 13.86
N GLY A 62 -1.81 3.60 13.10
CA GLY A 62 -1.69 3.29 11.68
C GLY A 62 -2.83 3.83 10.82
N LEU A 63 -3.27 5.07 11.07
CA LEU A 63 -4.16 5.79 10.16
C LEU A 63 -3.41 6.30 8.93
N THR A 64 -4.17 6.66 7.89
CA THR A 64 -3.63 7.29 6.67
C THR A 64 -2.80 8.54 7.00
N GLN A 65 -1.67 8.69 6.31
CA GLN A 65 -0.80 9.86 6.45
C GLN A 65 -1.21 11.00 5.52
N ILE A 66 -2.00 10.69 4.48
CA ILE A 66 -2.45 11.64 3.46
C ILE A 66 -3.99 11.64 3.42
N PRO A 67 -4.68 12.15 4.47
CA PRO A 67 -6.13 12.02 4.62
C PRO A 67 -6.96 12.75 3.55
N THR A 68 -6.34 13.62 2.75
CA THR A 68 -6.98 14.34 1.65
C THR A 68 -6.87 13.63 0.31
N ALA A 69 -5.99 12.63 0.19
CA ALA A 69 -5.83 11.86 -1.04
C ALA A 69 -6.82 10.69 -1.05
N ASN A 70 -7.60 10.60 -2.12
CA ASN A 70 -8.46 9.45 -2.37
C ASN A 70 -7.67 8.38 -3.14
N PRO A 71 -7.54 7.14 -2.64
CA PRO A 71 -6.74 6.11 -3.31
C PRO A 71 -7.14 5.83 -4.77
N ASP A 72 -8.43 5.73 -5.07
CA ASP A 72 -8.92 5.47 -6.45
C ASP A 72 -8.54 6.62 -7.39
N GLY A 73 -8.67 7.87 -6.91
CA GLY A 73 -8.26 9.06 -7.65
C GLY A 73 -6.75 9.08 -7.93
N MET A 74 -5.94 8.70 -6.93
CA MET A 74 -4.48 8.63 -7.07
C MET A 74 -4.03 7.51 -8.01
N VAL A 75 -4.72 6.36 -8.01
CA VAL A 75 -4.51 5.30 -9.01
C VAL A 75 -4.87 5.80 -10.42
N GLY A 76 -5.98 6.54 -10.57
CA GLY A 76 -6.36 7.14 -11.85
C GLY A 76 -5.32 8.14 -12.38
N GLU A 77 -4.77 8.98 -11.51
CA GLU A 77 -3.68 9.90 -11.84
C GLU A 77 -2.39 9.15 -12.22
N PHE A 78 -2.04 8.09 -11.48
CA PHE A 78 -0.93 7.20 -11.82
C PHE A 78 -1.12 6.65 -13.25
N CYS A 79 -2.27 6.00 -13.52
CA CYS A 79 -2.59 5.39 -14.81
C CYS A 79 -2.42 6.40 -15.97
N SER A 80 -2.97 7.60 -15.80
CA SER A 80 -2.94 8.67 -16.80
C SER A 80 -1.51 9.12 -17.10
N ASN A 81 -0.70 9.32 -16.06
CA ASN A 81 0.69 9.73 -16.20
C ASN A 81 1.60 8.63 -16.73
N LEU A 82 1.37 7.38 -16.34
CA LEU A 82 2.07 6.23 -16.91
C LEU A 82 1.82 6.16 -18.41
N ALA A 83 0.54 6.16 -18.83
CA ALA A 83 0.20 6.06 -20.26
C ALA A 83 0.75 7.23 -21.08
N LEU A 84 0.67 8.46 -20.54
CA LEU A 84 1.25 9.63 -21.20
C LEU A 84 2.76 9.50 -21.38
N THR A 85 3.47 9.02 -20.36
CA THR A 85 4.93 8.85 -20.39
C THR A 85 5.34 7.84 -21.45
N VAL A 86 4.74 6.65 -21.45
CA VAL A 86 5.10 5.58 -22.38
C VAL A 86 4.66 5.87 -23.83
N ARG A 87 3.54 6.58 -24.05
CA ARG A 87 3.14 7.07 -25.38
C ARG A 87 4.15 8.04 -25.99
N ASN A 88 4.85 8.80 -25.15
CA ASN A 88 5.91 9.71 -25.58
C ASN A 88 7.28 9.01 -25.71
N GLY A 89 7.33 7.68 -25.60
CA GLY A 89 8.58 6.91 -25.68
C GLY A 89 9.45 6.98 -24.42
N GLY A 90 8.93 7.52 -23.32
CA GLY A 90 9.61 7.58 -22.03
C GLY A 90 9.44 6.34 -21.17
N ASN A 91 10.28 6.20 -20.16
CA ASN A 91 10.18 5.15 -19.16
C ASN A 91 9.55 5.66 -17.86
N VAL A 92 8.86 4.76 -17.16
CA VAL A 92 8.25 5.05 -15.86
C VAL A 92 9.00 4.28 -14.78
N LEU A 93 9.52 5.01 -13.79
CA LEU A 93 10.15 4.45 -12.60
C LEU A 93 9.18 4.55 -11.43
N VAL A 94 8.97 3.45 -10.71
CA VAL A 94 8.07 3.38 -9.56
C VAL A 94 8.85 2.87 -8.35
N PRO A 95 9.32 3.79 -7.48
CA PRO A 95 9.96 3.43 -6.22
C PRO A 95 8.94 2.82 -5.26
N CYS A 96 8.99 1.50 -5.03
CA CYS A 96 7.97 0.79 -4.25
C CYS A 96 8.56 -0.28 -3.32
N TYR A 97 7.76 -0.72 -2.35
CA TYR A 97 8.06 -1.92 -1.57
C TYR A 97 7.85 -3.20 -2.41
N PRO A 98 8.54 -4.31 -2.08
CA PRO A 98 8.44 -5.55 -2.86
C PRO A 98 7.16 -6.35 -2.60
N SER A 99 6.30 -5.95 -1.66
CA SER A 99 5.07 -6.66 -1.28
C SER A 99 4.03 -5.70 -0.73
N GLY A 100 2.74 -6.06 -0.81
CA GLY A 100 1.63 -5.26 -0.28
C GLY A 100 0.75 -4.68 -1.38
N VAL A 101 0.49 -3.37 -1.33
CA VAL A 101 -0.39 -2.68 -2.30
C VAL A 101 0.06 -2.85 -3.75
N ILE A 102 1.35 -3.15 -3.98
CA ILE A 102 1.90 -3.46 -5.30
C ILE A 102 1.13 -4.57 -6.03
N TYR A 103 0.53 -5.53 -5.32
CA TYR A 103 -0.23 -6.60 -5.97
C TYR A 103 -1.52 -6.08 -6.62
N ASP A 104 -2.23 -5.18 -5.94
CA ASP A 104 -3.42 -4.51 -6.49
C ASP A 104 -3.00 -3.53 -7.60
N LEU A 105 -1.88 -2.82 -7.43
CA LEU A 105 -1.37 -1.90 -8.46
C LEU A 105 -1.01 -2.63 -9.75
N LEU A 106 -0.30 -3.75 -9.69
CA LEU A 106 0.02 -4.54 -10.88
C LEU A 106 -1.26 -4.96 -11.62
N GLU A 107 -2.30 -5.37 -10.89
CA GLU A 107 -3.60 -5.74 -11.45
C GLU A 107 -4.29 -4.53 -12.12
N CYS A 108 -4.42 -3.40 -11.42
CA CYS A 108 -5.08 -2.20 -11.93
C CYS A 108 -4.34 -1.58 -13.13
N LEU A 109 -3.02 -1.43 -13.03
CA LEU A 109 -2.19 -0.79 -14.06
C LEU A 109 -2.13 -1.61 -15.33
N TYR A 110 -2.07 -2.94 -15.20
CA TYR A 110 -2.05 -3.81 -16.37
C TYR A 110 -3.37 -3.77 -17.13
N GLN A 111 -4.50 -3.87 -16.42
CA GLN A 111 -5.84 -3.74 -17.03
C GLN A 111 -5.98 -2.39 -17.76
N TYR A 112 -5.51 -1.31 -17.13
CA TYR A 112 -5.54 0.01 -17.75
C TYR A 112 -4.69 0.08 -19.02
N ILE A 113 -3.46 -0.43 -18.98
CA ILE A 113 -2.53 -0.38 -20.13
C ILE A 113 -3.04 -1.22 -21.31
N ASP A 114 -3.63 -2.37 -21.04
CA ASP A 114 -4.26 -3.20 -22.06
C ASP A 114 -5.44 -2.47 -22.72
N SER A 115 -6.33 -1.87 -21.90
CA SER A 115 -7.45 -1.06 -22.41
C SER A 115 -7.01 0.18 -23.21
N ALA A 116 -5.83 0.71 -22.90
CA ALA A 116 -5.26 1.89 -23.56
C ALA A 116 -4.53 1.57 -24.87
N GLY A 117 -4.52 0.29 -25.32
CA GLY A 117 -3.83 -0.16 -26.52
C GLY A 117 -2.31 -0.20 -26.38
N LEU A 118 -1.80 -0.28 -25.15
CA LEU A 118 -0.37 -0.19 -24.81
C LEU A 118 0.17 -1.53 -24.27
N SER A 119 -0.50 -2.64 -24.57
CA SER A 119 -0.18 -3.98 -24.04
C SER A 119 1.22 -4.51 -24.36
N ASN A 120 1.91 -3.90 -25.33
CA ASN A 120 3.30 -4.21 -25.68
C ASN A 120 4.35 -3.62 -24.72
N ILE A 121 3.96 -2.70 -23.84
CA ILE A 121 4.86 -2.07 -22.88
C ILE A 121 5.23 -3.09 -21.78
N PRO A 122 6.51 -3.46 -21.64
CA PRO A 122 6.92 -4.42 -20.62
C PRO A 122 6.91 -3.79 -19.23
N PHE A 123 6.45 -4.57 -18.25
CA PHE A 123 6.56 -4.28 -16.83
C PHE A 123 7.73 -5.08 -16.25
N TYR A 124 8.60 -4.42 -15.51
CA TYR A 124 9.73 -5.04 -14.83
C TYR A 124 9.59 -4.86 -13.32
N PHE A 125 9.73 -5.95 -12.56
CA PHE A 125 9.74 -5.91 -11.10
C PHE A 125 11.09 -6.37 -10.56
N ILE A 126 11.89 -5.43 -10.05
CA ILE A 126 13.29 -5.66 -9.70
C ILE A 126 13.47 -5.56 -8.19
N SER A 127 13.70 -6.71 -7.57
CA SER A 127 13.97 -6.85 -6.14
C SER A 127 14.57 -8.23 -5.87
N PRO A 128 15.54 -8.37 -4.93
CA PRO A 128 16.09 -9.66 -4.54
C PRO A 128 15.04 -10.69 -4.09
N VAL A 129 13.87 -10.21 -3.65
CA VAL A 129 12.76 -11.04 -3.18
C VAL A 129 11.54 -11.00 -4.12
N ALA A 130 11.66 -10.44 -5.33
CA ALA A 130 10.53 -10.28 -6.26
C ALA A 130 9.82 -11.61 -6.56
N ASN A 131 10.58 -12.66 -6.91
CA ASN A 131 10.00 -13.98 -7.21
C ASN A 131 9.24 -14.54 -6.00
N SER A 132 9.91 -14.64 -4.85
CA SER A 132 9.30 -15.18 -3.63
C SER A 132 8.09 -14.37 -3.17
N SER A 133 8.13 -13.05 -3.29
CA SER A 133 7.02 -12.16 -2.96
C SER A 133 5.78 -12.46 -3.81
N LEU A 134 5.95 -12.55 -5.13
CA LEU A 134 4.87 -12.89 -6.06
C LEU A 134 4.35 -14.30 -5.81
N GLU A 135 5.22 -15.30 -5.64
CA GLU A 135 4.82 -16.68 -5.34
C GLU A 135 4.05 -16.80 -4.01
N PHE A 136 4.52 -16.15 -2.95
CA PHE A 136 3.83 -16.16 -1.66
C PHE A 136 2.45 -15.53 -1.72
N SER A 137 2.25 -14.51 -2.56
CA SER A 137 0.91 -13.93 -2.77
C SER A 137 -0.06 -14.94 -3.39
N GLN A 138 0.43 -15.89 -4.21
CA GLN A 138 -0.38 -16.95 -4.80
C GLN A 138 -0.65 -18.09 -3.81
N ILE A 139 0.31 -18.37 -2.93
CA ILE A 139 0.25 -19.48 -1.97
C ILE A 139 -0.63 -19.17 -0.76
N PHE A 140 -0.53 -17.97 -0.18
CA PHE A 140 -1.28 -17.59 1.04
C PHE A 140 -2.71 -17.12 0.74
N ALA A 141 -3.42 -17.88 -0.06
CA ALA A 141 -4.70 -17.47 -0.60
C ALA A 141 -5.82 -17.44 0.46
N GLU A 142 -5.69 -18.20 1.54
CA GLU A 142 -6.65 -18.28 2.65
C GLU A 142 -6.74 -16.97 3.45
N TRP A 143 -5.77 -16.08 3.28
CA TRP A 143 -5.72 -14.74 3.89
C TRP A 143 -6.22 -13.64 2.95
N LEU A 144 -6.71 -13.99 1.76
CA LEU A 144 -7.23 -13.06 0.77
C LEU A 144 -8.72 -12.80 0.94
N CYS A 145 -9.26 -11.84 0.19
CA CYS A 145 -10.69 -11.61 0.11
C CYS A 145 -11.42 -12.78 -0.54
N HIS A 146 -12.71 -12.92 -0.25
CA HIS A 146 -13.52 -14.06 -0.69
C HIS A 146 -13.45 -14.29 -2.21
N ASN A 147 -13.48 -13.22 -3.01
CA ASN A 147 -13.40 -13.29 -4.48
C ASN A 147 -12.08 -13.90 -4.99
N LYS A 148 -10.97 -13.71 -4.27
CA LYS A 148 -9.67 -14.30 -4.61
C LYS A 148 -9.55 -15.71 -4.04
N GLN A 149 -10.10 -15.97 -2.85
CA GLN A 149 -10.18 -17.32 -2.27
C GLN A 149 -10.96 -18.28 -3.18
N THR A 150 -12.05 -17.83 -3.80
CA THR A 150 -12.87 -18.71 -4.66
C THR A 150 -12.12 -19.24 -5.88
N LYS A 151 -11.16 -18.47 -6.41
CA LYS A 151 -10.32 -18.87 -7.55
C LYS A 151 -9.46 -20.10 -7.24
N VAL A 152 -9.02 -20.25 -6.00
CA VAL A 152 -8.22 -21.39 -5.55
C VAL A 152 -8.98 -22.70 -5.68
N TYR A 153 -10.30 -22.68 -5.46
CA TYR A 153 -11.15 -23.87 -5.66
C TYR A 153 -11.35 -24.22 -7.14
N LEU A 154 -11.07 -23.29 -8.06
CA LEU A 154 -11.18 -23.45 -9.52
C LEU A 154 -9.81 -23.72 -10.21
N PRO A 155 -8.83 -24.25 -9.47
CA PRO A 155 -7.41 -24.20 -9.81
C PRO A 155 -6.88 -22.93 -10.53
N GLU A 156 -7.46 -21.77 -10.25
CA GLU A 156 -7.06 -20.50 -10.87
C GLU A 156 -6.19 -19.67 -9.92
N PRO A 157 -5.17 -18.94 -10.43
CA PRO A 157 -4.34 -18.08 -9.59
C PRO A 157 -5.17 -16.91 -9.02
N PRO A 158 -5.11 -16.63 -7.70
CA PRO A 158 -5.85 -15.54 -7.07
C PRO A 158 -5.46 -14.14 -7.62
N PHE A 159 -4.22 -13.98 -8.09
CA PHE A 159 -3.77 -12.73 -8.69
C PHE A 159 -3.39 -12.89 -10.17
N PRO A 160 -3.77 -11.93 -11.02
CA PRO A 160 -3.53 -12.00 -12.47
C PRO A 160 -2.05 -11.90 -12.85
N HIS A 161 -1.18 -11.40 -11.96
CA HIS A 161 0.23 -11.28 -12.26
C HIS A 161 0.91 -12.64 -12.55
N ALA A 162 0.34 -13.78 -12.10
CA ALA A 162 0.80 -15.10 -12.49
C ALA A 162 0.73 -15.31 -14.01
N GLU A 163 -0.39 -14.94 -14.63
CA GLU A 163 -0.56 -15.02 -16.09
C GLU A 163 0.33 -14.00 -16.81
N LEU A 164 0.49 -12.79 -16.24
CA LEU A 164 1.37 -11.77 -16.80
C LEU A 164 2.84 -12.23 -16.86
N ILE A 165 3.27 -13.02 -15.87
CA ILE A 165 4.60 -13.62 -15.85
C ILE A 165 4.72 -14.69 -16.94
N GLN A 166 3.75 -15.60 -17.03
CA GLN A 166 3.74 -16.66 -18.06
C GLN A 166 3.75 -16.10 -19.49
N THR A 167 3.07 -14.98 -19.70
CA THR A 167 2.96 -14.30 -21.01
C THR A 167 4.07 -13.28 -21.25
N ASN A 168 5.08 -13.18 -20.38
CA ASN A 168 6.21 -12.23 -20.47
C ASN A 168 5.80 -10.75 -20.50
N LYS A 169 4.58 -10.43 -20.04
CA LYS A 169 4.05 -9.07 -19.90
C LYS A 169 4.58 -8.40 -18.62
N LEU A 170 4.75 -9.18 -17.55
CA LEU A 170 5.46 -8.83 -16.33
C LEU A 170 6.70 -9.72 -16.20
N LYS A 171 7.89 -9.12 -16.15
CA LYS A 171 9.14 -9.85 -15.88
C LYS A 171 9.70 -9.43 -14.54
N HIS A 172 10.26 -10.36 -13.78
CA HIS A 172 10.85 -10.04 -12.48
C HIS A 172 12.31 -10.49 -12.44
N TYR A 173 13.14 -9.72 -11.73
CA TYR A 173 14.57 -9.98 -11.62
C TYR A 173 15.05 -9.70 -10.19
N PRO A 174 16.03 -10.45 -9.68
CA PRO A 174 16.59 -10.21 -8.36
C PRO A 174 17.42 -8.91 -8.29
N SER A 175 17.99 -8.50 -9.42
CA SER A 175 18.83 -7.31 -9.54
C SER A 175 18.87 -6.81 -10.98
N LEU A 176 19.29 -5.56 -11.16
CA LEU A 176 19.73 -4.97 -12.42
C LEU A 176 20.86 -5.74 -13.12
N HIS A 177 21.73 -6.39 -12.34
CA HIS A 177 22.88 -7.12 -12.87
C HIS A 177 22.47 -8.51 -13.36
N GLY A 178 22.98 -8.92 -14.53
CA GLY A 178 22.71 -10.23 -15.12
C GLY A 178 21.59 -10.19 -16.15
N ASP A 179 20.66 -11.14 -16.06
CA ASP A 179 19.65 -11.45 -17.09
C ASP A 179 18.72 -10.29 -17.43
N PHE A 180 18.56 -9.31 -16.53
CA PHE A 180 17.81 -8.11 -16.83
C PHE A 180 18.39 -7.35 -18.04
N SER A 181 19.72 -7.29 -18.14
CA SER A 181 20.41 -6.50 -19.18
C SER A 181 20.15 -6.99 -20.60
N SER A 182 19.96 -8.31 -20.81
CA SER A 182 19.64 -8.87 -22.13
C SER A 182 18.18 -8.65 -22.54
N ASP A 183 17.29 -8.56 -21.55
CA ASP A 183 15.85 -8.50 -21.76
C ASP A 183 15.26 -7.09 -21.65
N PHE A 184 16.09 -6.12 -21.23
CA PHE A 184 15.69 -4.75 -21.00
C PHE A 184 15.32 -4.04 -22.31
N ARG A 185 14.09 -3.52 -22.36
CA ARG A 185 13.52 -2.80 -23.50
C ARG A 185 12.90 -1.50 -23.02
N GLN A 186 12.94 -0.48 -23.87
CA GLN A 186 12.31 0.83 -23.63
C GLN A 186 11.38 1.16 -24.80
N PRO A 187 10.26 1.86 -24.59
CA PRO A 187 9.74 2.35 -23.30
C PRO A 187 9.25 1.21 -22.39
N CYS A 188 9.37 1.38 -21.07
CA CYS A 188 8.96 0.39 -20.07
C CYS A 188 8.48 1.01 -18.75
N VAL A 189 7.93 0.16 -17.89
CA VAL A 189 7.58 0.48 -16.51
C VAL A 189 8.43 -0.39 -15.58
N VAL A 190 9.19 0.23 -14.68
CA VAL A 190 10.04 -0.48 -13.71
C VAL A 190 9.56 -0.19 -12.30
N PHE A 191 9.19 -1.25 -11.59
CA PHE A 191 8.92 -1.26 -10.16
C PHE A 191 10.18 -1.75 -9.45
N THR A 192 10.76 -0.93 -8.58
CA THR A 192 11.96 -1.32 -7.87
C THR A 192 12.10 -0.56 -6.57
N GLY A 193 12.69 -1.22 -5.57
CA GLY A 193 12.94 -0.61 -4.28
C GLY A 193 14.17 0.32 -4.30
N HIS A 194 14.25 1.31 -3.40
CA HIS A 194 13.34 1.60 -2.29
C HIS A 194 12.68 2.99 -2.39
N PRO A 195 11.44 3.21 -1.92
CA PRO A 195 10.74 4.51 -1.95
C PRO A 195 11.55 5.72 -1.44
N SER A 196 12.44 5.50 -0.47
CA SER A 196 13.35 6.53 0.06
C SER A 196 14.38 7.07 -0.94
N LEU A 197 14.62 6.36 -2.06
CA LEU A 197 15.71 6.63 -3.02
C LEU A 197 17.11 6.71 -2.38
N ARG A 198 17.38 5.92 -1.34
CA ARG A 198 18.69 5.86 -0.67
C ARG A 198 19.42 4.54 -0.87
N PHE A 199 18.69 3.49 -1.22
CA PHE A 199 19.22 2.16 -1.46
C PHE A 199 18.30 1.40 -2.41
N GLY A 200 18.77 0.22 -2.83
CA GLY A 200 18.12 -0.58 -3.86
C GLY A 200 18.42 -0.08 -5.27
N ASP A 201 17.94 -0.83 -6.24
CA ASP A 201 18.25 -0.62 -7.65
C ASP A 201 17.61 0.65 -8.23
N VAL A 202 16.63 1.23 -7.53
CA VAL A 202 16.05 2.53 -7.89
C VAL A 202 17.11 3.65 -8.02
N VAL A 203 18.17 3.62 -7.20
CA VAL A 203 19.22 4.66 -7.20
C VAL A 203 19.93 4.69 -8.55
N HIS A 204 20.24 3.53 -9.11
CA HIS A 204 20.87 3.40 -10.42
C HIS A 204 19.95 3.90 -11.55
N PHE A 205 18.64 3.63 -11.47
CA PHE A 205 17.69 4.18 -12.44
C PHE A 205 17.53 5.69 -12.32
N MET A 206 17.57 6.26 -11.12
CA MET A 206 17.56 7.71 -10.94
C MET A 206 18.76 8.37 -11.65
N GLU A 207 19.95 7.76 -11.57
CA GLU A 207 21.14 8.23 -12.28
C GLU A 207 21.03 8.07 -13.81
N LEU A 208 20.50 6.93 -14.27
CA LEU A 208 20.38 6.60 -15.69
C LEU A 208 19.30 7.43 -16.39
N TRP A 209 18.15 7.63 -15.74
CA TRP A 209 16.96 8.23 -16.34
C TRP A 209 16.74 9.68 -15.97
N GLY A 210 17.38 10.17 -14.89
CA GLY A 210 17.15 11.50 -14.32
C GLY A 210 17.45 12.68 -15.26
N LYS A 211 18.32 12.48 -16.26
CA LYS A 211 18.72 13.51 -17.22
C LYS A 211 17.76 13.69 -18.40
N SER A 212 16.74 12.83 -18.54
CA SER A 212 15.79 12.88 -19.64
C SER A 212 14.41 13.28 -19.17
N SER A 213 13.84 14.33 -19.76
CA SER A 213 12.47 14.79 -19.52
C SER A 213 11.39 13.91 -20.15
N LEU A 214 11.79 12.89 -20.94
CA LEU A 214 10.90 11.85 -21.41
C LEU A 214 10.51 10.89 -20.30
N ASN A 215 11.41 10.64 -19.34
CA ASN A 215 11.17 9.71 -18.25
C ASN A 215 10.35 10.37 -17.14
N THR A 216 9.68 9.52 -16.36
CA THR A 216 8.89 9.93 -15.20
C THR A 216 9.17 9.02 -14.01
N VAL A 217 9.39 9.59 -12.83
CA VAL A 217 9.33 8.87 -11.55
C VAL A 217 7.99 9.13 -10.88
N ILE A 218 7.28 8.07 -10.50
CA ILE A 218 5.96 8.13 -9.85
C ILE A 218 6.08 7.52 -8.46
N PHE A 219 5.87 8.36 -7.43
CA PHE A 219 5.90 7.94 -6.03
C PHE A 219 4.49 7.56 -5.57
N THR A 220 4.36 6.36 -5.01
CA THR A 220 3.09 5.83 -4.48
C THR A 220 3.06 5.71 -2.97
N GLU A 221 4.22 5.61 -2.32
CA GLU A 221 4.29 5.40 -0.88
C GLU A 221 4.21 6.72 -0.11
N PRO A 222 3.33 6.83 0.90
CA PRO A 222 3.17 8.07 1.67
C PRO A 222 4.23 8.24 2.77
N ASP A 223 4.97 7.17 3.12
CA ASP A 223 5.84 7.12 4.31
C ASP A 223 7.11 7.98 4.17
N PHE A 224 7.43 8.46 2.96
CA PHE A 224 8.58 9.30 2.69
C PHE A 224 8.16 10.58 1.97
N SER A 225 8.73 11.72 2.37
CA SER A 225 8.63 12.95 1.60
C SER A 225 9.34 12.76 0.26
N TYR A 226 8.57 12.72 -0.84
CA TYR A 226 9.14 12.56 -2.18
C TYR A 226 10.10 13.72 -2.53
N LEU A 227 9.85 14.93 -2.01
CA LEU A 227 10.74 16.08 -2.20
C LEU A 227 12.10 15.87 -1.53
N GLU A 228 12.11 15.36 -0.29
CA GLU A 228 13.37 15.04 0.42
C GLU A 228 14.07 13.85 -0.24
N ALA A 229 13.33 12.84 -0.69
CA ALA A 229 13.87 11.70 -1.43
C ALA A 229 14.58 12.17 -2.71
N LEU A 230 14.02 13.15 -3.41
CA LEU A 230 14.56 13.71 -4.66
C LEU A 230 15.69 14.73 -4.45
N ALA A 231 15.85 15.31 -3.25
CA ALA A 231 16.80 16.40 -3.01
C ALA A 231 18.25 16.11 -3.49
N PRO A 232 18.83 14.90 -3.29
CA PRO A 232 20.18 14.60 -3.77
C PRO A 232 20.32 14.47 -5.29
N TYR A 233 19.22 14.31 -6.02
CA TYR A 233 19.21 14.11 -7.47
C TYR A 233 19.00 15.42 -8.25
N GLN A 234 18.92 16.56 -7.56
CA GLN A 234 18.77 17.86 -8.19
C GLN A 234 20.09 18.37 -8.78
N PRO A 235 20.09 19.02 -9.96
CA PRO A 235 18.93 19.30 -10.81
C PRO A 235 18.45 18.06 -11.58
N LEU A 236 17.13 17.85 -11.61
CA LEU A 236 16.51 16.69 -12.24
C LEU A 236 15.64 17.10 -13.44
N ALA A 237 15.91 16.53 -14.62
CA ALA A 237 15.12 16.79 -15.84
C ALA A 237 13.91 15.85 -15.96
N MET A 238 14.02 14.64 -15.40
CA MET A 238 12.95 13.66 -15.30
C MET A 238 11.74 14.23 -14.57
N LYS A 239 10.54 13.94 -15.09
CA LYS A 239 9.28 14.37 -14.46
C LYS A 239 9.07 13.63 -13.15
N CYS A 240 8.60 14.35 -12.13
CA CYS A 240 8.33 13.78 -10.82
C CYS A 240 6.86 13.92 -10.50
N ILE A 241 6.22 12.82 -10.13
CA ILE A 241 4.79 12.76 -9.86
C ILE A 241 4.58 12.05 -8.53
N TYR A 242 3.71 12.62 -7.70
CA TYR A 242 3.38 12.10 -6.39
C TYR A 242 1.90 11.70 -6.36
N CYS A 243 1.65 10.39 -6.41
CA CYS A 243 0.32 9.79 -6.37
C CYS A 243 0.24 8.85 -5.16
N PRO A 244 0.17 9.36 -3.91
CA PRO A 244 0.21 8.52 -2.72
C PRO A 244 -1.00 7.58 -2.64
N ILE A 245 -0.76 6.29 -2.49
CA ILE A 245 -1.79 5.24 -2.47
C ILE A 245 -1.83 4.64 -1.07
N ASP A 246 -2.44 5.39 -0.14
CA ASP A 246 -2.60 4.96 1.25
C ASP A 246 -4.01 4.39 1.48
N THR A 247 -4.12 3.07 1.57
CA THR A 247 -5.39 2.37 1.77
C THR A 247 -5.77 2.23 3.25
N ARG A 248 -4.96 2.77 4.18
CA ARG A 248 -5.27 2.74 5.63
C ARG A 248 -6.54 3.53 5.95
N LEU A 249 -7.15 3.19 7.09
CA LEU A 249 -8.30 3.89 7.65
C LEU A 249 -8.07 5.41 7.68
N ASN A 250 -9.04 6.14 7.13
CA ASN A 250 -9.11 7.60 7.27
C ASN A 250 -9.95 8.02 8.48
N PHE A 251 -9.83 9.29 8.88
CA PHE A 251 -10.50 9.84 10.06
C PHE A 251 -12.03 9.74 10.00
N ILE A 252 -12.63 9.84 8.81
CA ILE A 252 -14.07 9.69 8.60
C ILE A 252 -14.51 8.23 8.84
N GLN A 253 -13.75 7.27 8.31
CA GLN A 253 -13.97 5.84 8.52
C GLN A 253 -13.80 5.45 10.00
N VAL A 254 -12.75 5.95 10.65
CA VAL A 254 -12.52 5.75 12.09
C VAL A 254 -13.69 6.29 12.90
N SER A 255 -14.16 7.51 12.60
CA SER A 255 -15.29 8.11 13.31
C SER A 255 -16.56 7.26 13.21
N LYS A 256 -16.80 6.61 12.05
CA LYS A 256 -17.91 5.67 11.88
C LYS A 256 -17.67 4.37 12.65
N LEU A 257 -16.46 3.81 12.57
CA LEU A 257 -16.06 2.60 13.29
C LEU A 257 -16.23 2.76 14.81
N LEU A 258 -15.76 3.86 15.38
CA LEU A 258 -15.87 4.13 16.82
C LEU A 258 -17.33 4.27 17.28
N LYS A 259 -18.21 4.85 16.44
CA LYS A 259 -19.65 4.92 16.71
C LYS A 259 -20.32 3.55 16.70
N GLU A 260 -19.87 2.64 15.86
CA GLU A 260 -20.41 1.27 15.80
C GLU A 260 -19.86 0.38 16.92
N VAL A 261 -18.56 0.50 17.20
CA VAL A 261 -17.85 -0.37 18.15
C VAL A 261 -18.09 0.05 19.61
N GLN A 262 -18.31 1.35 19.84
CA GLN A 262 -18.57 1.96 21.15
C GLN A 262 -17.62 1.46 22.26
N PRO A 263 -16.29 1.60 22.10
CA PRO A 263 -15.35 1.24 23.16
C PRO A 263 -15.50 2.19 24.36
N LEU A 264 -15.17 1.72 25.56
CA LEU A 264 -15.25 2.54 26.78
C LEU A 264 -14.18 3.64 26.77
N HIS A 265 -12.94 3.30 26.37
CA HIS A 265 -11.84 4.25 26.20
C HIS A 265 -11.13 4.05 24.86
N VAL A 266 -10.75 5.14 24.23
CA VAL A 266 -9.92 5.14 23.01
C VAL A 266 -8.54 5.70 23.36
N VAL A 267 -7.48 5.01 22.97
CA VAL A 267 -6.10 5.48 23.12
C VAL A 267 -5.49 5.65 21.73
N CYS A 268 -4.94 6.82 21.43
CA CYS A 268 -4.37 7.09 20.11
C CYS A 268 -3.17 8.06 20.17
N PRO A 269 -2.32 8.11 19.12
CA PRO A 269 -1.32 9.16 18.97
C PRO A 269 -1.93 10.57 19.07
N GLU A 270 -1.26 11.50 19.75
CA GLU A 270 -1.74 12.88 19.91
C GLU A 270 -2.02 13.58 18.58
N GLN A 271 -1.22 13.31 17.54
CA GLN A 271 -1.40 13.85 16.20
C GLN A 271 -2.77 13.51 15.58
N TYR A 272 -3.49 12.51 16.09
CA TYR A 272 -4.84 12.17 15.62
C TYR A 272 -5.93 12.97 16.33
N THR A 273 -5.61 13.66 17.43
CA THR A 273 -6.56 14.48 18.21
C THR A 273 -6.61 15.94 17.76
N GLN A 274 -5.83 16.30 16.74
CA GLN A 274 -5.73 17.65 16.21
C GLN A 274 -5.84 17.62 14.69
N PRO A 275 -6.46 18.63 14.07
CA PRO A 275 -6.48 18.73 12.62
C PRO A 275 -5.05 18.93 12.07
N PRO A 276 -4.77 18.53 10.81
CA PRO A 276 -3.46 18.73 10.21
C PRO A 276 -3.04 20.21 10.27
N PRO A 277 -1.77 20.54 10.59
CA PRO A 277 -1.34 21.93 10.76
C PRO A 277 -1.60 22.83 9.54
N ALA A 278 -1.45 22.28 8.34
CA ALA A 278 -1.73 22.98 7.08
C ALA A 278 -3.23 23.21 6.82
N GLN A 279 -4.12 22.52 7.55
CA GLN A 279 -5.57 22.53 7.37
C GLN A 279 -6.30 22.55 8.72
N SER A 280 -5.96 23.52 9.58
CA SER A 280 -6.51 23.62 10.95
C SER A 280 -8.04 23.73 11.04
N HIS A 281 -8.72 24.08 9.95
CA HIS A 281 -10.18 24.14 9.86
C HIS A 281 -10.85 22.77 9.62
N ARG A 282 -10.08 21.73 9.24
CA ARG A 282 -10.58 20.41 8.88
C ARG A 282 -10.76 19.51 10.11
N MET A 283 -11.77 19.84 10.91
CA MET A 283 -12.13 19.06 12.12
C MET A 283 -12.61 17.63 11.80
N ASP A 284 -12.95 17.35 10.53
CA ASP A 284 -13.24 16.01 10.04
C ASP A 284 -11.99 15.13 9.88
N LEU A 285 -10.79 15.71 9.98
CA LEU A 285 -9.50 15.03 9.88
C LEU A 285 -8.82 14.84 11.25
N MET A 286 -9.62 14.77 12.31
CA MET A 286 -9.18 14.38 13.64
C MET A 286 -10.17 13.39 14.25
N ILE A 287 -9.74 12.69 15.30
CA ILE A 287 -10.58 11.81 16.09
C ILE A 287 -11.30 12.64 17.14
N ASP A 288 -12.62 12.71 17.00
CA ASP A 288 -13.52 13.25 18.02
C ASP A 288 -14.46 12.13 18.50
N CYS A 289 -14.31 11.74 19.76
CA CYS A 289 -15.12 10.69 20.39
C CYS A 289 -15.46 11.05 21.84
N GLN A 290 -16.50 10.41 22.37
CA GLN A 290 -16.97 10.60 23.75
C GLN A 290 -17.01 9.24 24.46
N PRO A 291 -16.28 9.07 25.59
CA PRO A 291 -15.37 10.05 26.21
C PRO A 291 -14.17 10.41 25.30
N PRO A 292 -13.54 11.58 25.49
CA PRO A 292 -12.39 12.01 24.68
C PRO A 292 -11.29 10.95 24.63
N ALA A 293 -10.67 10.79 23.46
CA ALA A 293 -9.55 9.87 23.30
C ALA A 293 -8.37 10.29 24.20
N MET A 294 -7.76 9.31 24.85
CA MET A 294 -6.52 9.47 25.60
C MET A 294 -5.35 9.50 24.61
N SER A 295 -4.69 10.64 24.51
CA SER A 295 -3.52 10.79 23.64
C SER A 295 -2.23 10.36 24.32
N TYR A 296 -1.26 9.93 23.52
CA TYR A 296 0.13 9.75 23.96
C TYR A 296 1.12 10.42 23.00
N ARG A 297 2.26 10.86 23.55
CA ARG A 297 3.45 11.29 22.80
C ARG A 297 4.47 10.16 22.82
N ARG A 298 5.09 9.89 21.68
CA ARG A 298 6.32 9.08 21.60
C ARG A 298 7.53 9.98 21.65
#